data_AF-H9FFU5-F1
#
_entry.id   AF-H9FFU5-F1
#
_cell.length_a   1.000
_cell.length_b   1.000
_cell.length_c   1.000
_cell.angle_alpha   90.00
_cell.angle_beta   90.00
_cell.angle_gamma   90.00
#
_symmetry.space_group_name_H-M   'P 1'
#
loop_
_entity.id
_entity.type
_entity.pdbx_description
1 polymer ?
#
loop_
_entity_poly.entity_id
_entity_poly.type
_entity_poly.pdbx_seq_one_letter_code
_entity_poly.pdbx_strand_id
1 'polypeptide(L)'
;TRTSQGNSFNPVWDEEPFDFPKVVLPTLASLRIAAFEEGGKFVGHRILPVSAIRSGYHYVCLRNEANQPLCLPALLIYTEASDYIPDDHQDYAEALINPIKHVSLMDQRARQLAALIGESEAQAGQEMCQDTQSQQLGSQLSPNPTPSPLDASPRRPPGPTA
;
A
#
# COMPACT_ATOMS: atom_id res chain seq x y z
N THR A 1 17.11 15.33 -16.17
CA THR A 1 17.14 14.48 -17.37
C THR A 1 18.19 14.98 -18.33
N ARG A 2 18.55 14.20 -19.34
CA ARG A 2 19.37 14.63 -20.48
C ARG A 2 18.63 15.71 -21.29
N THR A 3 19.38 16.58 -21.95
CA THR A 3 18.81 17.58 -22.87
C THR A 3 18.03 16.87 -23.97
N SER A 4 16.84 17.39 -24.32
CA SER A 4 16.03 16.85 -25.42
C SER A 4 16.81 16.89 -26.74
N GLN A 5 16.56 15.92 -27.64
CA GLN A 5 17.24 15.78 -28.93
C GLN A 5 16.80 16.84 -29.97
N GLY A 6 16.73 18.12 -29.60
CA GLY A 6 16.28 19.23 -30.44
C GLY A 6 14.77 19.37 -30.61
N ASN A 7 13.96 18.41 -30.16
CA ASN A 7 12.49 18.53 -30.16
C ASN A 7 11.99 19.19 -28.87
N SER A 8 11.40 20.38 -28.98
CA SER A 8 10.79 21.11 -27.87
C SER A 8 9.25 21.01 -27.81
N PHE A 9 8.60 20.42 -28.82
CA PHE A 9 7.14 20.36 -28.89
C PHE A 9 6.57 19.17 -28.12
N ASN A 10 7.16 17.99 -28.30
CA ASN A 10 6.75 16.75 -27.64
C ASN A 10 7.95 15.82 -27.35
N PRO A 11 8.95 16.29 -26.57
CA PRO A 11 10.08 15.46 -26.17
C PRO A 11 9.65 14.24 -25.34
N VAL A 12 10.36 13.14 -25.52
CA VAL A 12 10.23 11.91 -24.72
C VAL A 12 11.60 11.60 -24.11
N TRP A 13 11.64 11.35 -22.82
CA TRP A 13 12.84 10.92 -22.10
C TRP A 13 12.64 9.49 -21.63
N ASP A 14 13.48 8.60 -22.15
CA ASP A 14 13.59 7.22 -21.68
C ASP A 14 14.81 7.14 -20.75
N GLU A 15 14.53 7.33 -19.47
CA GLU A 15 15.53 7.42 -18.40
C GLU A 15 15.08 6.62 -17.18
N GLU A 16 16.05 6.16 -16.41
CA GLU A 16 15.79 5.52 -15.12
C GLU A 16 15.04 6.47 -14.16
N PRO A 17 14.18 5.93 -13.28
CA PRO A 17 13.50 6.72 -12.26
C PRO A 17 14.46 7.49 -11.35
N PHE A 18 13.99 8.62 -10.84
CA PHE A 18 14.68 9.34 -9.77
C PHE A 18 14.21 8.80 -8.43
N ASP A 19 15.03 7.97 -7.79
CA ASP A 19 14.67 7.33 -6.53
C ASP A 19 15.00 8.19 -5.31
N PHE A 20 14.01 8.28 -4.42
CA PHE A 20 14.14 8.85 -3.08
C PHE A 20 13.80 7.75 -2.06
N PRO A 21 14.72 6.79 -1.81
CA PRO A 21 14.40 5.54 -1.12
C PRO A 21 13.92 5.75 0.32
N LYS A 22 14.28 6.87 0.95
CA LYS A 22 13.87 7.20 2.31
C LYS A 22 13.62 8.70 2.46
N VAL A 23 12.37 9.07 2.69
CA VAL A 23 11.96 10.41 3.10
C VAL A 23 11.52 10.38 4.56
N VAL A 24 12.36 10.89 5.45
CA VAL A 24 12.15 10.77 6.92
C VAL A 24 10.94 11.59 7.38
N LEU A 25 10.71 12.77 6.81
CA LEU A 25 9.60 13.66 7.16
C LEU A 25 8.81 14.08 5.91
N PRO A 26 7.91 13.21 5.39
CA PRO A 26 7.15 13.50 4.17
C PRO A 26 6.26 14.75 4.28
N THR A 27 5.80 15.08 5.48
CA THR A 27 4.92 16.23 5.75
C THR A 27 5.61 17.59 5.60
N LEU A 28 6.94 17.63 5.70
CA LEU A 28 7.76 18.83 5.51
C LEU A 28 8.50 18.84 4.17
N ALA A 29 8.48 17.73 3.43
CA ALA A 29 9.17 17.60 2.17
C ALA A 29 8.31 18.08 0.99
N SER A 30 8.97 18.70 0.01
CA SER A 30 8.35 19.12 -1.24
C SER A 30 9.20 18.67 -2.42
N LEU A 31 8.56 18.06 -3.42
CA LEU A 31 9.17 17.72 -4.70
C LEU A 31 9.06 18.91 -5.65
N ARG A 32 10.18 19.36 -6.21
CA ARG A 32 10.21 20.41 -7.22
C ARG A 32 10.62 19.83 -8.57
N ILE A 33 9.74 19.99 -9.55
CA ILE A 33 10.00 19.63 -10.95
C ILE A 33 10.21 20.94 -11.70
N ALA A 34 11.33 21.09 -12.39
CA ALA A 34 11.64 22.31 -13.15
C ALA A 34 12.18 21.94 -14.53
N ALA A 35 11.68 22.62 -15.55
CA ALA A 35 12.10 22.47 -16.93
C ALA A 35 12.95 23.66 -17.37
N PHE A 36 14.02 23.36 -18.09
CA PHE A 36 14.98 24.32 -18.62
C PHE A 36 15.25 24.02 -20.10
N GLU A 37 15.50 25.07 -20.88
CA GLU A 37 16.01 24.95 -22.24
C GLU A 37 17.53 24.68 -22.24
N GLU A 38 18.05 24.32 -23.41
CA GLU A 38 19.48 24.27 -23.66
C GLU A 38 20.11 25.65 -23.37
N GLY A 39 21.21 25.69 -22.62
CA GLY A 39 21.81 26.92 -22.11
C GLY A 39 21.25 27.40 -20.76
N GLY A 40 20.34 26.65 -20.13
CA GLY A 40 19.89 26.89 -18.76
C GLY A 40 18.80 27.94 -18.60
N LYS A 41 18.18 28.39 -19.69
CA LYS A 41 17.04 29.30 -19.65
C LYS A 41 15.82 28.61 -19.03
N PHE A 42 15.20 29.26 -18.05
CA PHE A 42 14.05 28.73 -17.32
C PHE A 42 12.78 28.71 -18.17
N VAL A 43 12.08 27.57 -18.19
CA VAL A 43 10.78 27.42 -18.88
C VAL A 43 9.63 27.50 -17.88
N GLY A 44 9.74 26.73 -16.79
CA GLY A 44 8.68 26.63 -15.80
C GLY A 44 8.96 25.56 -14.75
N HIS A 45 8.19 25.56 -13.68
CA HIS A 45 8.31 24.61 -12.60
C HIS A 45 6.98 24.25 -11.95
N ARG A 46 6.97 23.20 -11.13
CA ARG A 46 5.90 22.84 -10.22
C ARG A 46 6.49 22.37 -8.90
N ILE A 47 5.88 22.81 -7.80
CA ILE A 47 6.15 22.31 -6.45
C ILE A 47 4.97 21.43 -6.04
N LEU A 48 5.26 20.20 -5.62
CA LEU A 48 4.29 19.21 -5.16
C LEU A 48 4.66 18.80 -3.74
N PRO A 49 3.75 18.91 -2.75
CA PRO A 49 4.02 18.40 -1.41
C PRO A 49 4.11 16.87 -1.46
N VAL A 50 5.17 16.29 -0.88
CA VAL A 50 5.44 14.84 -0.96
C VAL A 50 4.28 14.04 -0.37
N SER A 51 3.69 14.52 0.71
CA SER A 51 2.53 13.91 1.37
C SER A 51 1.26 13.83 0.52
N ALA A 52 1.15 14.57 -0.60
CA ALA A 52 -0.01 14.56 -1.47
C ALA A 52 0.26 14.01 -2.88
N ILE A 53 1.48 13.52 -3.14
CA ILE A 53 1.79 12.88 -4.42
C ILE A 53 1.03 11.56 -4.49
N ARG A 54 0.37 11.32 -5.63
CA ARG A 54 -0.33 10.07 -5.90
C ARG A 54 0.49 9.23 -6.87
N SER A 55 0.54 7.93 -6.66
CA SER A 55 1.21 7.02 -7.59
C SER A 55 0.51 6.97 -8.96
N GLY A 56 1.23 6.63 -10.01
CA GLY A 56 0.74 6.50 -11.39
C GLY A 56 1.19 7.63 -12.33
N TYR A 57 0.57 7.67 -13.52
CA TYR A 57 0.85 8.69 -14.54
C TYR A 57 0.01 9.95 -14.34
N HIS A 58 0.65 11.12 -14.29
CA HIS A 58 -0.02 12.40 -14.12
C HIS A 58 0.57 13.47 -15.02
N TYR A 59 -0.29 14.36 -15.54
CA TYR A 59 0.16 15.60 -16.16
C TYR A 59 0.47 16.66 -15.10
N VAL A 60 1.62 17.30 -15.26
CA VAL A 60 2.09 18.41 -14.44
C VAL A 60 2.16 19.66 -15.29
N CYS A 61 1.15 20.52 -15.18
CA CYS A 61 1.15 21.85 -15.79
C CYS A 61 2.17 22.74 -15.08
N LEU A 62 3.09 23.32 -15.87
CA LEU A 62 4.17 24.14 -15.33
C LEU A 62 3.70 25.57 -14.98
N ARG A 63 4.50 26.23 -14.14
CA ARG A 63 4.27 27.59 -13.64
C ARG A 63 5.54 28.44 -13.77
N ASN A 64 5.40 29.76 -13.90
CA ASN A 64 6.53 30.69 -13.92
C ASN A 64 7.17 30.85 -12.51
N GLU A 65 8.19 31.71 -12.35
CA GLU A 65 8.83 31.91 -11.03
C GLU A 65 7.87 32.47 -9.98
N ALA A 66 6.89 33.29 -10.40
CA ALA A 66 5.84 33.84 -9.55
C ALA A 66 4.70 32.83 -9.26
N ASN A 67 4.88 31.55 -9.62
CA ASN A 67 3.90 30.48 -9.42
C ASN A 67 2.55 30.71 -10.13
N GLN A 68 2.55 31.51 -11.21
CA GLN A 68 1.41 31.69 -12.09
C GLN A 68 1.36 30.56 -13.13
N PRO A 69 0.17 30.01 -13.44
CA PRO A 69 0.03 28.91 -14.38
C PRO A 69 0.45 29.30 -15.81
N LEU A 70 1.24 28.44 -16.45
CA LEU A 70 1.51 28.53 -17.88
C LEU A 70 0.43 27.73 -18.63
N CYS A 71 0.08 28.20 -19.83
CA CYS A 71 -1.04 27.61 -20.59
C CYS A 71 -0.67 26.27 -21.25
N LEU A 72 0.44 26.24 -22.00
CA LEU A 72 0.82 25.11 -22.85
C LEU A 72 1.85 24.16 -22.23
N PRO A 73 2.90 24.62 -21.53
CA PRO A 73 3.95 23.74 -21.03
C PRO A 73 3.44 22.80 -19.93
N ALA A 74 3.45 21.50 -20.22
CA ALA A 74 3.11 20.44 -19.28
C ALA A 74 4.06 19.25 -19.47
N LEU A 75 4.33 18.54 -18.37
CA LEU A 75 5.11 17.30 -18.38
C LEU A 75 4.18 16.13 -18.02
N LEU A 76 4.30 15.03 -18.75
CA LEU A 76 3.75 13.75 -18.30
C LEU A 76 4.82 13.05 -17.47
N ILE A 77 4.49 12.69 -16.23
CA ILE A 77 5.39 11.98 -15.32
C ILE A 77 4.73 10.73 -14.78
N TYR A 78 5.55 9.73 -14.45
CA TYR A 78 5.17 8.62 -13.59
C TYR A 78 5.74 8.88 -12.20
N THR A 79 4.92 8.69 -11.17
CA THR A 79 5.35 8.77 -9.76
C THR A 79 4.95 7.51 -9.02
N GLU A 80 5.80 7.09 -8.09
CA GLU A 80 5.49 6.04 -7.13
C GLU A 80 5.78 6.58 -5.73
N ALA A 81 4.75 6.61 -4.89
CA ALA A 81 4.83 7.03 -3.50
C ALA A 81 4.27 5.90 -2.63
N SER A 82 5.12 5.36 -1.76
CA SER A 82 4.81 4.25 -0.87
C SER A 82 5.35 4.52 0.54
N ASP A 83 4.82 3.79 1.51
CA ASP A 83 5.38 3.81 2.86
C ASP A 83 6.76 3.17 2.87
N TYR A 84 7.69 3.80 3.60
CA TYR A 84 9.04 3.29 3.72
C TYR A 84 9.09 2.07 4.64
N ILE A 85 9.59 0.96 4.12
CA ILE A 85 9.89 -0.27 4.85
C ILE A 85 11.42 -0.46 4.80
N PRO A 86 12.11 -0.54 5.94
CA PRO A 86 13.53 -0.91 5.94
C PRO A 86 13.75 -2.29 5.34
N ASP A 87 14.83 -2.46 4.58
CA ASP A 87 15.15 -3.70 3.85
C ASP A 87 15.18 -4.93 4.78
N ASP A 88 15.75 -4.79 5.98
CA ASP A 88 15.81 -5.85 7.00
C ASP A 88 14.43 -6.32 7.51
N HIS A 89 13.37 -5.55 7.26
CA HIS A 89 12.02 -5.78 7.77
C HIS A 89 11.00 -6.16 6.69
N GLN A 90 11.43 -6.43 5.45
CA GLN A 90 10.53 -6.72 4.34
C GLN A 90 9.63 -7.93 4.61
N ASP A 91 10.18 -9.02 5.17
CA ASP A 91 9.41 -10.24 5.49
C ASP A 91 8.34 -9.99 6.58
N TYR A 92 8.68 -9.18 7.59
CA TYR A 92 7.73 -8.80 8.63
C TYR A 92 6.59 -7.96 8.07
N ALA A 93 6.89 -7.03 7.15
CA ALA A 93 5.88 -6.21 6.50
C ALA A 93 4.93 -7.06 5.64
N GLU A 94 5.44 -8.01 4.84
CA GLU A 94 4.58 -8.91 4.04
C GLU A 94 3.66 -9.75 4.94
N ALA A 95 4.19 -10.28 6.05
CA ALA A 95 3.41 -11.05 7.01
C ALA A 95 2.26 -10.25 7.64
N LEU A 96 2.47 -8.96 7.90
CA LEU A 96 1.45 -8.06 8.45
C LEU A 96 0.41 -7.64 7.41
N ILE A 97 0.82 -7.44 6.15
CA ILE A 97 -0.09 -7.10 5.05
C ILE A 97 -1.01 -8.29 4.71
N ASN A 98 -0.49 -9.53 4.79
CA ASN A 98 -1.25 -10.73 4.47
C ASN A 98 -1.08 -11.86 5.52
N PRO A 99 -1.73 -11.73 6.70
CA PRO A 99 -1.51 -12.63 7.82
C PRO A 99 -2.02 -14.05 7.58
N ILE A 100 -3.15 -14.20 6.87
CA ILE A 100 -3.74 -15.52 6.59
C ILE A 100 -2.80 -16.35 5.71
N LYS A 101 -2.24 -15.76 4.66
CA LYS A 101 -1.25 -16.41 3.79
C LYS A 101 -0.01 -16.82 4.58
N HIS A 102 0.50 -15.93 5.43
CA HIS A 102 1.69 -16.19 6.22
C HIS A 102 1.51 -17.38 7.17
N VAL A 103 0.47 -17.35 8.02
CA VAL A 103 0.18 -18.43 8.98
C VAL A 103 -0.09 -19.75 8.25
N SER A 104 -0.91 -19.72 7.19
CA SER A 104 -1.21 -20.93 6.40
C SER A 104 0.06 -21.59 5.83
N LEU A 105 1.01 -20.78 5.33
CA LEU A 105 2.26 -21.29 4.78
C LEU A 105 3.18 -21.83 5.88
N MET A 106 3.24 -21.18 7.04
CA MET A 106 3.99 -21.68 8.20
C MET A 106 3.43 -23.02 8.70
N ASP A 107 2.10 -23.14 8.84
CA ASP A 107 1.44 -24.38 9.25
C ASP A 107 1.63 -25.50 8.23
N GLN A 108 1.63 -25.17 6.94
CA GLN A 108 1.93 -26.14 5.88
C GLN A 108 3.37 -26.66 6.01
N ARG A 109 4.35 -25.76 6.20
CA ARG A 109 5.75 -26.14 6.41
C ARG A 109 5.93 -26.99 7.66
N ALA A 110 5.30 -26.61 8.77
CA ALA A 110 5.35 -27.36 10.02
C ALA A 110 4.76 -28.77 9.86
N ARG A 111 3.60 -28.91 9.19
CA ARG A 111 2.99 -30.21 8.89
C ARG A 111 3.87 -31.10 8.01
N GLN A 112 4.51 -30.54 6.99
CA GLN A 112 5.43 -31.28 6.12
C GLN A 112 6.69 -31.75 6.87
N LEU A 113 7.25 -30.91 7.74
CA LEU A 113 8.39 -31.26 8.60
C LEU A 113 8.02 -32.35 9.61
N ALA A 114 6.85 -32.26 10.23
CA ALA A 114 6.37 -33.28 11.18
C ALA A 114 6.29 -34.68 10.53
N ALA A 115 5.81 -34.75 9.29
CA ALA A 115 5.75 -36.01 8.54
C ALA A 115 7.14 -36.62 8.24
N LEU A 116 8.18 -35.79 8.07
CA LEU A 116 9.56 -36.23 7.81
C LEU A 116 10.29 -36.67 9.08
N ILE A 117 10.06 -35.98 10.20
CA ILE A 117 10.72 -36.28 11.47
C ILE A 117 10.18 -37.59 12.05
N GLY A 118 8.93 -37.95 11.74
CA GLY A 118 8.28 -39.15 12.25
C GLY A 118 7.90 -38.99 13.73
N GLU A 119 6.71 -39.44 14.10
CA GLU A 119 6.23 -39.45 15.50
C GLU A 119 6.99 -40.49 16.35
N SER A 120 8.31 -40.35 16.52
CA SER A 120 9.06 -41.29 17.36
C SER A 120 9.20 -40.87 18.82
N GLU A 121 8.99 -39.60 19.19
CA GLU A 121 9.01 -39.16 20.62
C GLU A 121 8.19 -37.86 20.85
N ALA A 122 6.85 -37.90 20.77
CA ALA A 122 6.02 -36.74 21.13
C ALA A 122 4.74 -37.07 21.95
N GLN A 123 4.72 -38.19 22.66
CA GLN A 123 3.85 -38.39 23.83
C GLN A 123 4.64 -38.11 25.12
N ALA A 124 5.12 -36.87 25.29
CA ALA A 124 5.64 -36.39 26.56
C ALA A 124 5.52 -34.85 26.59
N GLY A 125 4.36 -34.35 27.01
CA GLY A 125 4.15 -32.90 27.16
C GLY A 125 2.71 -32.40 27.11
N GLN A 126 1.72 -33.28 26.94
CA GLN A 126 0.30 -32.92 27.12
C GLN A 126 -0.18 -33.20 28.55
N GLU A 127 0.54 -32.75 29.58
CA GLU A 127 -0.04 -32.66 30.93
C GLU A 127 0.52 -31.43 31.64
N MET A 128 -0.31 -30.39 31.77
CA MET A 128 -0.55 -29.61 32.99
C MET A 128 -0.88 -28.14 32.71
N CYS A 129 -2.15 -27.88 32.42
CA CYS A 129 -2.87 -26.72 32.95
C CYS A 129 -4.27 -27.23 33.31
N GLN A 130 -4.36 -27.88 34.48
CA GLN A 130 -5.62 -28.28 35.07
C GLN A 130 -6.34 -27.02 35.57
N ASP A 131 -7.54 -26.79 35.03
CA ASP A 131 -8.52 -25.87 35.56
C ASP A 131 -8.76 -26.17 37.04
N THR A 132 -8.35 -25.24 37.92
CA THR A 132 -8.83 -25.24 39.31
C THR A 132 -10.18 -24.52 39.34
N GLN A 133 -11.26 -25.29 39.43
CA GLN A 133 -12.59 -24.77 39.75
C GLN A 133 -12.63 -24.26 41.20
N SER A 134 -13.02 -22.99 41.38
CA SER A 134 -13.67 -22.43 42.58
C SER A 134 -14.13 -21.02 42.19
N GLN A 135 -15.38 -20.56 42.29
CA GLN A 135 -16.58 -20.94 43.03
C GLN A 135 -17.83 -20.48 42.25
N GLN A 136 -18.94 -21.19 42.46
CA GLN A 136 -20.28 -20.82 42.03
C GLN A 136 -20.76 -19.51 42.67
N LEU A 137 -21.44 -18.65 41.90
CA LEU A 137 -22.65 -17.99 42.37
C LEU A 137 -23.63 -17.87 41.18
N GLY A 138 -24.82 -18.44 41.34
CA GLY A 138 -25.76 -18.68 40.26
C GLY A 138 -26.58 -17.46 39.83
N SER A 139 -27.08 -17.52 38.61
CA SER A 139 -28.43 -17.06 38.27
C SER A 139 -28.90 -17.82 37.04
N GLN A 140 -29.90 -18.68 37.26
CA GLN A 140 -30.70 -19.34 36.24
C GLN A 140 -31.32 -18.32 35.28
N LEU A 141 -31.44 -18.65 33.98
CA LEU A 141 -32.59 -18.33 33.13
C LEU A 141 -32.52 -19.15 31.81
N SER A 142 -33.66 -19.78 31.47
CA SER A 142 -33.89 -20.75 30.40
C SER A 142 -33.63 -20.26 28.97
N PRO A 143 -33.43 -21.18 27.99
CA PRO A 143 -33.43 -20.82 26.58
C PRO A 143 -34.87 -20.76 26.04
N ASN A 144 -35.28 -19.62 25.47
CA ASN A 144 -36.48 -19.56 24.65
C ASN A 144 -36.08 -19.21 23.20
N PRO A 145 -36.61 -19.91 22.18
CA PRO A 145 -36.31 -19.63 20.79
C PRO A 145 -37.33 -18.65 20.23
N THR A 146 -36.89 -17.54 19.62
CA THR A 146 -37.74 -16.79 18.68
C THR A 146 -36.86 -16.05 17.67
N PRO A 147 -37.15 -16.14 16.36
CA PRO A 147 -36.32 -15.56 15.32
C PRO A 147 -36.71 -14.09 15.07
N SER A 148 -35.71 -13.22 14.89
CA SER A 148 -35.93 -11.87 14.35
C SER A 148 -35.57 -11.85 12.87
N PRO A 149 -36.46 -11.39 11.98
CA PRO A 149 -36.18 -11.22 10.56
C PRO A 149 -35.50 -9.86 10.33
N LEU A 150 -34.65 -9.80 9.30
CA LEU A 150 -34.42 -8.66 8.39
C LEU A 150 -32.98 -8.76 7.84
N ASP A 151 -32.79 -9.74 6.96
CA ASP A 151 -31.77 -9.67 5.93
C ASP A 151 -32.39 -8.96 4.73
N ALA A 152 -31.95 -7.72 4.48
CA ALA A 152 -32.38 -6.93 3.33
C ALA A 152 -31.15 -6.41 2.59
N SER A 153 -30.60 -7.28 1.74
CA SER A 153 -29.65 -6.90 0.70
C SER A 153 -30.33 -5.97 -0.34
N PRO A 154 -29.69 -4.87 -0.78
CA PRO A 154 -30.30 -4.00 -1.79
C PRO A 154 -30.21 -4.62 -3.19
N ARG A 155 -31.37 -4.90 -3.81
CA ARG A 155 -31.48 -5.31 -5.22
C ARG A 155 -31.32 -4.11 -6.15
N ARG A 156 -30.45 -4.28 -7.16
CA ARG A 156 -30.24 -3.37 -8.29
C ARG A 156 -31.42 -3.42 -9.27
N PRO A 157 -31.89 -2.28 -9.83
CA PRO A 157 -32.95 -2.30 -10.85
C PRO A 157 -32.40 -2.71 -12.24
N PRO A 158 -33.21 -3.37 -13.09
CA PRO A 158 -32.84 -3.64 -14.47
C PRO A 158 -33.02 -2.40 -15.35
N GLY A 159 -32.08 -2.18 -16.27
CA GLY A 159 -32.16 -1.14 -17.30
C GLY A 159 -33.14 -1.51 -18.43
N PRO A 160 -33.57 -0.53 -19.24
CA PRO A 160 -34.57 -0.74 -20.28
C PRO A 160 -33.97 -1.48 -21.48
N THR A 161 -34.76 -2.39 -22.04
CA THR A 161 -34.54 -2.97 -23.38
C THR A 161 -35.53 -2.32 -24.35
N ALA A 162 -35.10 -2.26 -25.62
CA ALA A 162 -35.63 -1.51 -26.78
C ALA A 162 -37.16 -1.41 -26.92
#